data_AF-A0A1N7KZM9-F1
#
_entry.id   AF-A0A1N7KZM9-F1
#
_cell.length_a   1.000
_cell.length_b   1.000
_cell.length_c   1.000
_cell.angle_alpha   90.00
_cell.angle_beta   90.00
_cell.angle_gamma   90.00
#
_symmetry.space_group_name_H-M   'P 1'
#
loop_
_entity.id
_entity.type
_entity.pdbx_description
1 polymer ?
#
loop_
_entity_poly.entity_id
_entity_poly.type
_entity_poly.pdbx_seq_one_letter_code
_entity_poly.pdbx_strand_id
1 'polypeptide(L)'
;MRLFGTEKYPKGPSFRTAKHVSKDLGLASLSFMAPNPKPAHGGSWNKEPNHFNAASDAGFERELTWNQCEIESLSRLRVYSSSWEFRGIPVIEGYCGFLNCIVDIRRVGDLPANESLFDNWVLARELLRNEELCTYAATSEGYTAAPLDSNPDRWPEVLGPINSQWVNRNGTDWLYTEEQQLSDTANAVTWATPISHDRYLSCLFLIERSSWHGPNAYRIEERVRPDTFLDLMHQIMDSVKLELCEEMKAERDRIRTIEPSERRPVIEFTPEQLKVAKHVLYMSSFRKPEDGDDRWSSGMERLAPSEEVEAFLDERVKFKPLPGSYPRGGIIYNRVPVQPITKLVDSLPQGAIARKAIPE
;
A
#
# COMPACT_ATOMS: atom_id res chain seq x y z
N MET A 1 -21.54 22.80 5.21
CA MET A 1 -20.29 22.15 5.69
C MET A 1 -20.70 21.13 6.75
N ARG A 2 -20.50 19.82 6.54
CA ARG A 2 -20.89 18.80 7.54
C ARG A 2 -19.95 18.87 8.75
N LEU A 3 -20.52 19.04 9.94
CA LEU A 3 -19.77 19.12 11.20
C LEU A 3 -19.08 17.79 11.54
N PHE A 4 -19.68 16.66 11.17
CA PHE A 4 -19.19 15.31 11.44
C PHE A 4 -19.06 14.48 10.15
N GLY A 5 -18.22 13.45 10.20
CA GLY A 5 -18.17 12.40 9.19
C GLY A 5 -19.31 11.40 9.37
N THR A 6 -19.30 10.37 8.54
CA THR A 6 -20.13 9.16 8.66
C THR A 6 -19.21 7.93 8.59
N GLU A 7 -19.65 6.73 8.98
CA GLU A 7 -18.82 5.51 8.86
C GLU A 7 -18.35 5.33 7.41
N LYS A 8 -19.27 5.55 6.45
CA LYS A 8 -18.99 5.48 5.00
C LYS A 8 -18.03 6.53 4.48
N TYR A 9 -17.98 7.69 5.11
CA TYR A 9 -17.17 8.84 4.71
C TYR A 9 -16.65 9.53 5.97
N PRO A 10 -15.64 8.94 6.64
CA PRO A 10 -15.20 9.43 7.92
C PRO A 10 -14.45 10.75 7.75
N LYS A 11 -14.50 11.59 8.78
CA LYS A 11 -13.89 12.91 8.75
C LYS A 11 -12.51 12.85 9.40
N GLY A 12 -11.49 13.18 8.61
CA GLY A 12 -10.11 13.35 9.05
C GLY A 12 -9.79 14.79 9.48
N PRO A 13 -8.51 15.09 9.73
CA PRO A 13 -8.04 16.44 10.03
C PRO A 13 -8.26 17.39 8.85
N SER A 14 -8.45 18.68 9.15
CA SER A 14 -8.60 19.70 8.12
C SER A 14 -7.25 20.15 7.58
N PHE A 15 -7.05 20.00 6.27
CA PHE A 15 -5.86 20.51 5.59
C PHE A 15 -5.76 22.04 5.59
N ARG A 16 -6.86 22.77 5.86
CA ARG A 16 -6.81 24.23 6.07
C ARG A 16 -5.96 24.64 7.26
N THR A 17 -5.71 23.72 8.19
CA THR A 17 -4.85 23.93 9.37
C THR A 17 -3.49 23.24 9.23
N ALA A 18 -3.14 22.81 8.01
CA ALA A 18 -1.85 22.22 7.73
C ALA A 18 -0.72 23.20 8.01
N LYS A 19 0.39 22.68 8.52
CA LYS A 19 1.62 23.42 8.76
C LYS A 19 2.65 23.05 7.71
N HIS A 20 3.53 24.00 7.44
CA HIS A 20 4.69 23.78 6.61
C HIS A 20 5.70 22.87 7.33
N VAL A 21 6.08 21.79 6.67
CA VAL A 21 7.17 20.90 7.05
C VAL A 21 8.31 21.16 6.07
N SER A 22 9.52 21.36 6.58
CA SER A 22 10.71 21.60 5.78
C SER A 22 11.85 20.74 6.31
N LYS A 23 12.44 19.93 5.45
CA LYS A 23 13.57 19.04 5.74
C LYS A 23 14.70 19.31 4.76
N ASP A 24 15.88 19.58 5.29
CA ASP A 24 17.13 19.59 4.53
C ASP A 24 17.75 18.19 4.61
N LEU A 25 17.96 17.56 3.45
CA LEU A 25 18.45 16.19 3.33
C LEU A 25 19.93 16.15 2.93
N GLY A 26 20.60 17.30 2.76
CA GLY A 26 21.98 17.42 2.30
C GLY A 26 22.15 17.18 0.78
N LEU A 27 21.42 16.23 0.20
CA LEU A 27 21.35 15.98 -1.25
C LEU A 27 20.15 16.66 -1.93
N ALA A 28 19.15 17.04 -1.15
CA ALA A 28 17.92 17.67 -1.61
C ALA A 28 17.26 18.44 -0.46
N SER A 29 16.36 19.35 -0.79
CA SER A 29 15.42 19.95 0.16
C SER A 29 14.01 19.45 -0.11
N LEU A 30 13.31 19.05 0.96
CA LEU A 30 11.93 18.56 0.92
C LEU A 30 11.05 19.51 1.72
N SER A 31 9.98 20.01 1.10
CA SER A 31 8.96 20.80 1.78
C SER A 31 7.55 20.39 1.39
N PHE A 32 6.62 20.42 2.34
CA PHE A 32 5.22 20.09 2.12
C PHE A 32 4.33 20.63 3.24
N MET A 33 3.02 20.53 3.05
CA MET A 33 2.01 20.90 4.04
C MET A 33 1.39 19.64 4.64
N ALA A 34 1.31 19.58 5.97
CA ALA A 34 0.69 18.47 6.67
C ALA A 34 -0.08 18.95 7.92
N PRO A 35 -1.28 18.40 8.22
CA PRO A 35 -1.97 18.70 9.48
C PRO A 35 -1.17 18.25 10.70
N ASN A 36 -1.41 18.87 11.86
CA ASN A 36 -0.82 18.38 13.10
C ASN A 36 -1.23 16.92 13.35
N PRO A 37 -0.31 16.06 13.84
CA PRO A 37 -0.62 14.68 14.17
C PRO A 37 -1.79 14.60 15.16
N LYS A 38 -2.69 13.66 14.92
CA LYS A 38 -3.75 13.24 15.85
C LYS A 38 -3.81 11.72 15.79
N PRO A 39 -2.80 11.04 16.36
CA PRO A 39 -2.67 9.60 16.23
C PRO A 39 -3.77 8.89 17.03
N ALA A 40 -4.32 7.83 16.47
CA ALA A 40 -5.32 6.99 17.15
C ALA A 40 -4.71 6.17 18.29
N HIS A 41 -3.42 5.82 18.14
CA HIS A 41 -2.64 5.02 19.08
C HIS A 41 -1.42 5.80 19.58
N GLY A 42 -0.88 5.42 20.74
CA GLY A 42 0.36 6.00 21.25
C GLY A 42 1.50 5.90 20.23
N GLY A 43 2.45 6.83 20.27
CA GLY A 43 3.57 6.84 19.34
C GLY A 43 4.35 8.14 19.34
N SER A 44 5.58 8.07 18.86
CA SER A 44 6.47 9.22 18.71
C SER A 44 6.43 9.73 17.27
N TRP A 45 5.37 10.47 16.94
CA TRP A 45 5.16 11.03 15.59
C TRP A 45 5.80 12.42 15.46
N ASN A 46 6.32 12.72 14.26
CA ASN A 46 6.87 14.03 13.88
C ASN A 46 7.95 14.53 14.86
N LYS A 47 8.90 13.64 15.20
CA LYS A 47 10.05 13.94 16.08
C LYS A 47 11.39 13.92 15.36
N GLU A 48 11.39 13.57 14.08
CA GLU A 48 12.57 13.51 13.26
C GLU A 48 13.18 14.91 13.09
N PRO A 49 14.52 15.05 13.08
CA PRO A 49 15.18 16.34 12.94
C PRO A 49 14.85 17.01 11.61
N ASN A 50 15.15 18.30 11.48
CA ASN A 50 14.90 19.04 10.23
C ASN A 50 16.10 19.02 9.27
N HIS A 51 17.26 18.56 9.73
CA HIS A 51 18.48 18.49 8.93
C HIS A 51 19.03 17.07 9.01
N PHE A 52 19.33 16.49 7.86
CA PHE A 52 19.94 15.19 7.68
C PHE A 52 21.08 15.32 6.67
N ASN A 53 22.13 14.52 6.83
CA ASN A 53 23.12 14.33 5.79
C ASN A 53 22.86 13.00 5.10
N ALA A 54 21.91 12.96 4.16
CA ALA A 54 21.57 11.74 3.44
C ALA A 54 22.66 11.28 2.46
N ALA A 55 23.69 12.09 2.20
CA ALA A 55 24.88 11.68 1.45
C ALA A 55 25.77 10.73 2.25
N SER A 56 25.65 10.74 3.58
CA SER A 56 26.31 9.80 4.47
C SER A 56 25.40 8.62 4.77
N ASP A 57 26.01 7.45 4.99
CA ASP A 57 25.29 6.25 5.46
C ASP A 57 25.00 6.31 6.98
N ALA A 58 25.47 7.36 7.66
CA ALA A 58 25.22 7.56 9.09
C ALA A 58 23.72 7.72 9.39
N GLY A 59 23.20 6.90 10.31
CA GLY A 59 21.79 6.90 10.71
C GLY A 59 20.87 6.07 9.82
N PHE A 60 21.39 5.44 8.76
CA PHE A 60 20.64 4.45 8.01
C PHE A 60 20.54 3.14 8.79
N GLU A 61 19.33 2.62 8.89
CA GLU A 61 19.02 1.31 9.47
C GLU A 61 18.80 0.30 8.35
N ARG A 62 19.09 -0.99 8.59
CA ARG A 62 18.80 -2.04 7.62
C ARG A 62 17.30 -2.16 7.38
N GLU A 63 16.92 -2.31 6.12
CA GLU A 63 15.54 -2.64 5.80
C GLU A 63 15.27 -4.08 6.24
N LEU A 64 14.05 -4.34 6.72
CA LEU A 64 13.62 -5.66 7.12
C LEU A 64 12.64 -6.21 6.08
N THR A 65 12.79 -7.49 5.77
CA THR A 65 11.77 -8.30 5.09
C THR A 65 10.51 -8.40 5.93
N TRP A 66 9.40 -8.88 5.34
CA TRP A 66 8.12 -9.06 6.04
C TRP A 66 8.26 -9.93 7.30
N ASN A 67 9.15 -10.93 7.29
CA ASN A 67 9.41 -11.82 8.43
C ASN A 67 10.54 -11.34 9.35
N GLN A 68 10.86 -10.04 9.32
CA GLN A 68 11.83 -9.36 10.20
C GLN A 68 13.30 -9.76 9.99
N CYS A 69 13.65 -10.35 8.84
CA CYS A 69 15.05 -10.59 8.48
C CYS A 69 15.65 -9.38 7.77
N GLU A 70 16.89 -9.00 8.12
CA GLU A 70 17.61 -7.88 7.50
C GLU A 70 17.91 -8.13 6.02
N ILE A 71 17.79 -7.07 5.21
CA ILE A 71 18.15 -7.07 3.80
C ILE A 71 19.49 -6.34 3.64
N GLU A 72 20.58 -7.09 3.42
CA GLU A 72 21.94 -6.53 3.40
C GLU A 72 22.16 -5.42 2.36
N SER A 73 21.42 -5.45 1.25
CA SER A 73 21.54 -4.47 0.18
C SER A 73 20.66 -3.24 0.34
N LEU A 74 19.70 -3.25 1.27
CA LEU A 74 18.73 -2.17 1.45
C LEU A 74 18.83 -1.56 2.84
N SER A 75 18.85 -0.24 2.89
CA SER A 75 18.76 0.49 4.15
C SER A 75 17.88 1.71 4.00
N ARG A 76 17.37 2.22 5.13
CA ARG A 76 16.49 3.38 5.18
C ARG A 76 16.89 4.37 6.26
N LEU A 77 16.54 5.63 6.02
CA LEU A 77 16.62 6.71 6.99
C LEU A 77 15.25 7.40 7.05
N ARG A 78 14.60 7.36 8.21
CA ARG A 78 13.31 8.04 8.41
C ARG A 78 13.50 9.53 8.59
N VAL A 79 12.89 10.30 7.69
CA VAL A 79 13.01 11.77 7.68
C VAL A 79 11.76 12.47 8.18
N TYR A 80 10.61 11.79 8.12
CA TYR A 80 9.35 12.30 8.67
C TYR A 80 8.38 11.16 8.95
N SER A 81 7.61 11.29 10.03
CA SER A 81 6.44 10.45 10.27
C SER A 81 5.28 11.25 10.85
N SER A 82 4.04 10.89 10.48
CA SER A 82 2.84 11.45 11.07
C SER A 82 1.66 10.48 11.00
N SER A 83 0.67 10.69 11.86
CA SER A 83 -0.53 9.85 11.93
C SER A 83 -1.75 10.71 12.22
N TRP A 84 -2.85 10.40 11.52
CA TRP A 84 -4.12 11.10 11.63
C TRP A 84 -5.28 10.13 11.70
N GLU A 85 -6.05 10.23 12.77
CA GLU A 85 -7.30 9.50 12.93
C GLU A 85 -8.43 10.07 12.06
N PHE A 86 -9.34 9.18 11.68
CA PHE A 86 -10.57 9.47 10.96
C PHE A 86 -11.76 9.00 11.79
N ARG A 87 -12.79 9.84 11.91
CA ARG A 87 -13.94 9.60 12.77
C ARG A 87 -15.26 9.79 12.05
N GLY A 88 -16.22 8.91 12.35
CA GLY A 88 -17.62 9.06 11.97
C GLY A 88 -18.37 9.97 12.94
N ILE A 89 -19.65 9.69 13.15
CA ILE A 89 -20.50 10.34 14.15
C ILE A 89 -20.01 9.92 15.55
N PRO A 90 -19.57 10.85 16.42
CA PRO A 90 -18.82 10.54 17.65
C PRO A 90 -19.44 9.53 18.62
N VAL A 91 -20.77 9.47 18.70
CA VAL A 91 -21.50 8.59 19.65
C VAL A 91 -21.94 7.27 19.00
N ILE A 92 -22.13 7.26 17.68
CA ILE A 92 -22.75 6.12 16.97
C ILE A 92 -21.69 5.29 16.24
N GLU A 93 -20.68 5.92 15.69
CA GLU A 93 -19.69 5.29 14.80
C GLU A 93 -18.27 5.44 15.34
N GLY A 94 -17.97 6.58 15.98
CA GLY A 94 -16.70 6.78 16.67
C GLY A 94 -15.50 6.78 15.73
N TYR A 95 -14.55 5.88 15.98
CA TYR A 95 -13.28 5.74 15.25
C TYR A 95 -13.46 4.85 14.02
N CYS A 96 -12.99 5.32 12.86
CA CYS A 96 -13.17 4.63 11.58
C CYS A 96 -11.84 4.27 10.87
N GLY A 97 -10.71 4.50 11.53
CA GLY A 97 -9.39 4.24 10.95
C GLY A 97 -8.40 5.38 11.12
N PHE A 98 -7.20 5.19 10.57
CA PHE A 98 -6.16 6.21 10.52
C PHE A 98 -5.46 6.24 9.16
N LEU A 99 -4.79 7.35 8.90
CA LEU A 99 -3.77 7.50 7.86
C LEU A 99 -2.43 7.74 8.53
N ASN A 100 -1.45 6.88 8.29
CA ASN A 100 -0.05 7.15 8.62
C ASN A 100 0.69 7.60 7.36
N CYS A 101 1.57 8.58 7.51
CA CYS A 101 2.50 9.02 6.47
C CYS A 101 3.91 8.80 7.02
N ILE A 102 4.71 8.04 6.28
CA ILE A 102 6.11 7.75 6.57
C ILE A 102 6.90 8.21 5.37
N VAL A 103 7.86 9.09 5.59
CA VAL A 103 8.80 9.52 4.56
C VAL A 103 10.18 9.01 4.96
N ASP A 104 10.68 8.10 4.14
CA ASP A 104 11.98 7.45 4.32
C ASP A 104 12.85 7.77 3.09
N ILE A 105 14.15 7.98 3.31
CA ILE A 105 15.16 7.89 2.25
C ILE A 105 15.64 6.45 2.25
N ARG A 106 15.55 5.77 1.11
CA ARG A 106 16.04 4.41 0.93
C ARG A 106 17.32 4.42 0.12
N ARG A 107 18.28 3.58 0.51
CA ARG A 107 19.59 3.39 -0.14
C ARG A 107 19.68 1.97 -0.68
N VAL A 108 20.09 1.85 -1.94
CA VAL A 108 20.36 0.58 -2.63
C VAL A 108 21.88 0.39 -2.71
N GLY A 109 22.40 -0.53 -1.90
CA GLY A 109 23.84 -0.72 -1.72
C GLY A 109 24.52 -1.65 -2.72
N ASP A 110 23.76 -2.42 -3.49
CA ASP A 110 24.26 -3.43 -4.43
C ASP A 110 23.96 -3.09 -5.90
N LEU A 111 23.72 -1.80 -6.20
CA LEU A 111 23.45 -1.36 -7.55
C LEU A 111 24.67 -1.59 -8.46
N PRO A 112 24.51 -2.18 -9.66
CA PRO A 112 25.58 -2.31 -10.63
C PRO A 112 26.22 -0.96 -10.97
N ALA A 113 27.54 -0.94 -11.19
CA ALA A 113 28.30 0.29 -11.39
C ALA A 113 27.87 1.12 -12.62
N ASN A 114 27.16 0.50 -13.57
CA ASN A 114 26.64 1.14 -14.78
C ASN A 114 25.15 1.51 -14.68
N GLU A 115 24.52 1.32 -13.52
CA GLU A 115 23.12 1.64 -13.28
C GLU A 115 23.00 2.81 -12.29
N SER A 116 21.86 3.49 -12.36
CA SER A 116 21.54 4.61 -11.48
C SER A 116 20.04 4.69 -11.27
N LEU A 117 19.61 5.02 -10.05
CA LEU A 117 18.20 5.25 -9.74
C LEU A 117 17.60 6.46 -10.49
N PHE A 118 18.42 7.34 -11.09
CA PHE A 118 17.91 8.38 -11.98
C PHE A 118 17.35 7.82 -13.31
N ASP A 119 17.67 6.57 -13.67
CA ASP A 119 16.91 5.82 -14.65
C ASP A 119 15.61 5.29 -14.01
N ASN A 120 14.49 5.67 -14.63
CA ASN A 120 13.16 5.27 -14.21
C ASN A 120 12.97 3.74 -14.20
N TRP A 121 13.65 3.00 -15.09
CA TRP A 121 13.58 1.55 -15.10
C TRP A 121 14.27 0.92 -13.89
N VAL A 122 15.47 1.40 -13.58
CA VAL A 122 16.21 0.98 -12.38
C VAL A 122 15.41 1.33 -11.12
N LEU A 123 14.87 2.56 -11.01
CA LEU A 123 14.04 2.94 -9.86
C LEU A 123 12.84 2.01 -9.68
N ALA A 124 12.06 1.77 -10.75
CA ALA A 124 10.87 0.92 -10.67
C ALA A 124 11.22 -0.52 -10.27
N ARG A 125 12.34 -1.04 -10.78
CA ARG A 125 12.82 -2.37 -10.44
C ARG A 125 13.25 -2.46 -8.97
N GLU A 126 14.00 -1.49 -8.47
CA GLU A 126 14.45 -1.51 -7.07
C GLU A 126 13.31 -1.19 -6.08
N LEU A 127 12.33 -0.38 -6.47
CA LEU A 127 11.10 -0.20 -5.71
C LEU A 127 10.34 -1.54 -5.63
N LEU A 128 10.11 -2.19 -6.77
CA LEU A 128 9.46 -3.50 -6.80
C LEU A 128 10.21 -4.52 -5.94
N ARG A 129 11.54 -4.63 -6.07
CA ARG A 129 12.36 -5.53 -5.26
C ARG A 129 12.17 -5.30 -3.77
N ASN A 130 12.11 -4.04 -3.34
CA ASN A 130 11.83 -3.72 -1.94
C ASN A 130 10.42 -4.18 -1.53
N GLU A 131 9.39 -3.85 -2.30
CA GLU A 131 8.00 -4.25 -1.99
C GLU A 131 7.83 -5.78 -2.02
N GLU A 132 8.50 -6.50 -2.93
CA GLU A 132 8.50 -7.96 -2.97
C GLU A 132 9.03 -8.57 -1.67
N LEU A 133 10.10 -8.01 -1.11
CA LEU A 133 10.76 -8.52 0.09
C LEU A 133 10.06 -8.09 1.39
N CYS A 134 9.55 -6.85 1.43
CA CYS A 134 8.97 -6.24 2.62
C CYS A 134 7.47 -6.48 2.75
N THR A 135 6.76 -6.63 1.63
CA THR A 135 5.29 -6.56 1.57
C THR A 135 4.68 -7.74 0.81
N TYR A 136 4.99 -7.93 -0.47
CA TYR A 136 4.27 -8.90 -1.32
C TYR A 136 4.57 -10.36 -1.00
N ALA A 137 5.72 -10.65 -0.38
CA ALA A 137 6.02 -11.99 0.12
C ALA A 137 5.35 -12.31 1.47
N ALA A 138 4.66 -11.35 2.10
CA ALA A 138 3.93 -11.58 3.34
C ALA A 138 2.80 -12.59 3.11
N THR A 139 2.74 -13.59 4.00
CA THR A 139 1.71 -14.62 3.96
C THR A 139 1.17 -14.90 5.35
N SER A 140 -0.14 -15.10 5.42
CA SER A 140 -0.84 -15.55 6.62
C SER A 140 -1.27 -17.01 6.47
N GLU A 141 -1.57 -17.65 7.59
CA GLU A 141 -2.21 -18.97 7.57
C GLU A 141 -3.61 -18.84 6.97
N GLY A 142 -3.85 -19.62 5.93
CA GLY A 142 -5.12 -19.67 5.25
C GLY A 142 -6.23 -20.17 6.16
N TYR A 143 -7.43 -19.67 5.95
CA TYR A 143 -8.59 -20.15 6.69
C TYR A 143 -8.94 -21.58 6.26
N THR A 144 -8.77 -22.55 7.15
CA THR A 144 -9.24 -23.93 6.96
C THR A 144 -10.39 -24.24 7.90
N ALA A 145 -11.50 -24.77 7.38
CA ALA A 145 -12.63 -25.22 8.21
C ALA A 145 -12.27 -26.41 9.13
N ALA A 146 -11.16 -27.10 8.87
CA ALA A 146 -10.66 -28.20 9.68
C ALA A 146 -9.80 -27.68 10.85
N PRO A 147 -10.15 -27.96 12.12
CA PRO A 147 -9.49 -27.38 13.30
C PRO A 147 -8.08 -27.92 13.62
N LEU A 148 -7.54 -28.83 12.81
CA LEU A 148 -6.28 -29.54 13.06
C LEU A 148 -5.51 -29.81 11.76
N ASP A 149 -5.30 -28.77 10.95
CA ASP A 149 -4.37 -28.87 9.81
C ASP A 149 -2.94 -28.64 10.32
N SER A 150 -2.11 -29.68 10.29
CA SER A 150 -0.70 -29.60 10.71
C SER A 150 0.19 -28.89 9.68
N ASN A 151 -0.34 -28.58 8.49
CA ASN A 151 0.36 -27.83 7.46
C ASN A 151 -0.64 -26.93 6.70
N PRO A 152 -1.05 -25.79 7.30
CA PRO A 152 -2.01 -24.89 6.69
C PRO A 152 -1.42 -24.24 5.43
N ASP A 153 -2.25 -24.05 4.41
CA ASP A 153 -1.88 -23.30 3.21
C ASP A 153 -1.47 -21.87 3.61
N ARG A 154 -0.41 -21.34 3.02
CA ARG A 154 0.03 -19.95 3.23
C ARG A 154 -0.58 -19.06 2.16
N TRP A 155 -1.43 -18.12 2.55
CA TRP A 155 -2.12 -17.21 1.64
C TRP A 155 -1.42 -15.86 1.60
N PRO A 156 -1.28 -15.22 0.42
CA PRO A 156 -0.78 -13.86 0.33
C PRO A 156 -1.68 -12.91 1.12
N GLU A 157 -1.07 -11.97 1.84
CA GLU A 157 -1.81 -10.93 2.56
C GLU A 157 -2.21 -9.78 1.63
N VAL A 158 -1.43 -9.54 0.56
CA VAL A 158 -1.56 -8.39 -0.33
C VAL A 158 -1.58 -8.82 -1.80
N LEU A 159 -2.44 -8.19 -2.60
CA LEU A 159 -2.29 -8.10 -4.05
C LEU A 159 -1.70 -6.74 -4.38
N GLY A 160 -0.51 -6.71 -5.00
CA GLY A 160 0.12 -5.45 -5.32
C GLY A 160 1.09 -5.48 -6.51
N PRO A 161 1.26 -4.33 -7.17
CA PRO A 161 0.42 -3.14 -7.06
C PRO A 161 -0.83 -3.25 -7.94
N ILE A 162 -2.00 -2.85 -7.41
CA ILE A 162 -3.28 -2.78 -8.15
C ILE A 162 -3.43 -1.50 -8.98
N ASN A 163 -2.59 -0.50 -8.71
CA ASN A 163 -2.43 0.69 -9.53
C ASN A 163 -0.95 1.05 -9.54
N SER A 164 -0.37 1.24 -10.72
CA SER A 164 0.99 1.73 -10.87
C SER A 164 1.05 2.70 -12.04
N GLN A 165 1.68 3.86 -11.81
CA GLN A 165 1.82 4.91 -12.81
C GLN A 165 2.90 5.91 -12.43
N TRP A 166 3.44 6.58 -13.44
CA TRP A 166 4.27 7.75 -13.24
C TRP A 166 3.41 9.00 -13.24
N VAL A 167 3.67 9.91 -12.31
CA VAL A 167 2.90 11.14 -12.13
C VAL A 167 3.85 12.32 -11.95
N ASN A 168 3.65 13.40 -12.70
CA ASN A 168 4.34 14.65 -12.44
C ASN A 168 3.58 15.46 -11.39
N ARG A 169 4.26 15.83 -10.29
CA ARG A 169 3.72 16.72 -9.25
C ARG A 169 4.76 17.79 -8.95
N ASN A 170 4.36 19.05 -9.13
CA ASN A 170 5.21 20.22 -8.87
C ASN A 170 6.59 20.15 -9.56
N GLY A 171 6.64 19.60 -10.78
CA GLY A 171 7.88 19.49 -11.56
C GLY A 171 8.74 18.27 -11.25
N THR A 172 8.34 17.43 -10.29
CA THR A 172 9.02 16.17 -9.95
C THR A 172 8.22 14.99 -10.47
N ASP A 173 8.92 14.01 -11.06
CA ASP A 173 8.34 12.76 -11.52
C ASP A 173 8.34 11.73 -10.38
N TRP A 174 7.17 11.21 -10.05
CA TRP A 174 6.99 10.22 -9.00
C TRP A 174 6.48 8.91 -9.59
N LEU A 175 7.03 7.79 -9.14
CA LEU A 175 6.43 6.48 -9.31
C LEU A 175 5.41 6.26 -8.19
N TYR A 176 4.15 6.09 -8.57
CA TYR A 176 3.02 5.85 -7.69
C TYR A 176 2.62 4.38 -7.73
N THR A 177 2.40 3.77 -6.56
CA THR A 177 1.82 2.42 -6.43
C THR A 177 0.72 2.38 -5.37
N GLU A 178 -0.34 1.62 -5.64
CA GLU A 178 -1.39 1.27 -4.67
C GLU A 178 -1.47 -0.25 -4.51
N GLU A 179 -1.83 -0.69 -3.31
CA GLU A 179 -1.98 -2.10 -2.98
C GLU A 179 -3.40 -2.42 -2.50
N GLN A 180 -3.76 -3.70 -2.61
CA GLN A 180 -5.02 -4.22 -2.11
C GLN A 180 -4.76 -5.29 -1.06
N GLN A 181 -5.19 -5.04 0.17
CA GLN A 181 -5.19 -6.05 1.21
C GLN A 181 -6.22 -7.15 0.93
N LEU A 182 -5.87 -8.38 1.30
CA LEU A 182 -6.68 -9.58 1.08
C LEU A 182 -7.21 -10.18 2.38
N SER A 183 -6.50 -9.97 3.49
CA SER A 183 -6.83 -10.55 4.79
C SER A 183 -7.15 -9.53 5.88
N ASP A 184 -6.50 -8.35 5.87
CA ASP A 184 -6.67 -7.31 6.88
C ASP A 184 -7.35 -6.04 6.32
N THR A 185 -7.19 -4.88 6.95
CA THR A 185 -7.83 -3.62 6.52
C THR A 185 -6.84 -2.49 6.18
N ALA A 186 -5.54 -2.77 6.09
CA ALA A 186 -4.48 -1.77 6.03
C ALA A 186 -3.86 -1.61 4.63
N ASN A 187 -4.41 -0.74 3.79
CA ASN A 187 -3.89 -0.54 2.43
C ASN A 187 -2.66 0.36 2.42
N ALA A 188 -1.68 0.07 1.57
CA ALA A 188 -0.52 0.91 1.36
C ALA A 188 -0.59 1.66 0.02
N VAL A 189 -0.11 2.90 0.03
CA VAL A 189 0.11 3.72 -1.17
C VAL A 189 1.50 4.32 -1.09
N THR A 190 2.33 4.07 -2.09
CA THR A 190 3.74 4.50 -2.11
C THR A 190 3.97 5.50 -3.24
N TRP A 191 4.68 6.59 -2.93
CA TRP A 191 5.22 7.53 -3.91
C TRP A 191 6.74 7.52 -3.82
N ALA A 192 7.43 7.22 -4.90
CA ALA A 192 8.90 7.16 -4.94
C ALA A 192 9.49 8.09 -6.00
N THR A 193 10.62 8.71 -5.69
CA THR A 193 11.41 9.52 -6.64
C THR A 193 12.90 9.43 -6.30
N PRO A 194 13.81 9.38 -7.29
CA PRO A 194 15.24 9.31 -7.02
C PRO A 194 15.75 10.66 -6.52
N ILE A 195 16.74 10.63 -5.63
CA ILE A 195 17.43 11.82 -5.11
C ILE A 195 18.95 11.76 -5.30
N SER A 196 19.51 10.56 -5.53
CA SER A 196 20.89 10.34 -5.98
C SER A 196 20.96 9.09 -6.87
N HIS A 197 22.16 8.71 -7.28
CA HIS A 197 22.40 7.50 -8.08
C HIS A 197 21.98 6.19 -7.40
N ASP A 198 21.96 6.16 -6.07
CA ASP A 198 21.75 4.98 -5.23
C ASP A 198 20.71 5.21 -4.11
N ARG A 199 20.12 6.41 -4.03
CA ARG A 199 19.09 6.75 -3.03
C ARG A 199 17.84 7.31 -3.66
N TYR A 200 16.70 6.92 -3.11
CA TYR A 200 15.39 7.45 -3.46
C TYR A 200 14.60 7.86 -2.22
N LEU A 201 13.76 8.87 -2.39
CA LEU A 201 12.78 9.27 -1.39
C LEU A 201 11.51 8.44 -1.59
N SER A 202 11.00 7.87 -0.51
CA SER A 202 9.74 7.12 -0.47
C SER A 202 8.77 7.78 0.51
N CYS A 203 7.59 8.18 0.02
CA CYS A 203 6.46 8.59 0.83
C CYS A 203 5.46 7.44 0.86
N LEU A 204 5.46 6.68 1.95
CA LEU A 204 4.54 5.59 2.22
C LEU A 204 3.34 6.10 3.03
N PHE A 205 2.14 5.86 2.51
CA PHE A 205 0.89 6.13 3.20
C PHE A 205 0.20 4.82 3.55
N LEU A 206 0.04 4.55 4.84
CA LEU A 206 -0.68 3.39 5.36
C LEU A 206 -2.09 3.82 5.78
N ILE A 207 -3.10 3.26 5.15
CA ILE A 207 -4.52 3.53 5.38
C ILE A 207 -5.12 2.32 6.06
N GLU A 208 -5.27 2.38 7.38
CA GLU A 208 -6.00 1.37 8.14
C GLU A 208 -7.43 1.84 8.35
N ARG A 209 -8.40 1.03 7.95
CA ARG A 209 -9.82 1.32 8.13
C ARG A 209 -10.43 0.39 9.16
N SER A 210 -11.36 0.90 9.95
CA SER A 210 -12.01 0.13 11.01
C SER A 210 -13.51 0.36 11.04
N SER A 211 -14.25 -0.71 11.29
CA SER A 211 -15.68 -0.68 11.59
C SER A 211 -15.98 -1.77 12.61
N TRP A 212 -16.90 -1.51 13.54
CA TRP A 212 -17.38 -2.53 14.49
C TRP A 212 -18.02 -3.75 13.81
N HIS A 213 -18.30 -3.67 12.51
CA HIS A 213 -19.01 -4.69 11.76
C HIS A 213 -18.22 -5.23 10.55
N GLY A 214 -16.93 -4.91 10.42
CA GLY A 214 -16.11 -5.30 9.27
C GLY A 214 -14.73 -5.83 9.68
N PRO A 215 -14.56 -7.17 9.85
CA PRO A 215 -13.31 -7.75 10.36
C PRO A 215 -12.25 -8.02 9.27
N ASN A 216 -12.54 -7.76 7.98
CA ASN A 216 -11.66 -8.07 6.85
C ASN A 216 -11.76 -7.04 5.71
N ALA A 217 -10.81 -7.12 4.76
CA ALA A 217 -10.68 -6.24 3.61
C ALA A 217 -11.97 -6.03 2.80
N TYR A 218 -12.70 -7.09 2.46
CA TYR A 218 -13.90 -6.95 1.64
C TYR A 218 -15.03 -6.26 2.42
N ARG A 219 -15.29 -6.70 3.66
CA ARG A 219 -16.37 -6.15 4.49
C ARG A 219 -16.12 -4.69 4.90
N ILE A 220 -14.86 -4.30 5.09
CA ILE A 220 -14.53 -2.92 5.42
C ILE A 220 -14.79 -1.98 4.24
N GLU A 221 -14.58 -2.42 3.00
CA GLU A 221 -14.84 -1.63 1.79
C GLU A 221 -16.33 -1.27 1.63
N GLU A 222 -17.24 -2.17 2.01
CA GLU A 222 -18.68 -1.93 2.00
C GLU A 222 -19.09 -0.81 2.98
N ARG A 223 -18.30 -0.62 4.05
CA ARG A 223 -18.66 0.20 5.21
C ARG A 223 -17.89 1.50 5.32
N VAL A 224 -16.59 1.49 5.07
CA VAL A 224 -15.68 2.62 5.23
C VAL A 224 -14.93 2.82 3.92
N ARG A 225 -15.35 3.83 3.15
CA ARG A 225 -14.71 4.09 1.87
C ARG A 225 -13.35 4.77 2.03
N PRO A 226 -12.38 4.49 1.13
CA PRO A 226 -11.04 5.06 1.24
C PRO A 226 -10.97 6.55 0.81
N ASP A 227 -12.01 7.09 0.16
CA ASP A 227 -11.99 8.40 -0.49
C ASP A 227 -11.46 9.52 0.41
N THR A 228 -11.94 9.63 1.66
CA THR A 228 -11.51 10.71 2.58
C THR A 228 -10.06 10.58 3.03
N PHE A 229 -9.53 9.36 3.10
CA PHE A 229 -8.12 9.10 3.45
C PHE A 229 -7.22 9.45 2.27
N LEU A 230 -7.61 9.01 1.07
CA LEU A 230 -6.93 9.33 -0.18
C LEU A 230 -6.94 10.83 -0.46
N ASP A 231 -8.05 11.53 -0.18
CA ASP A 231 -8.14 12.98 -0.31
C ASP A 231 -7.08 13.70 0.53
N LEU A 232 -6.87 13.29 1.78
CA LEU A 232 -5.84 13.87 2.65
C LEU A 232 -4.43 13.55 2.12
N MET A 233 -4.18 12.30 1.72
CA MET A 233 -2.91 11.90 1.11
C MET A 233 -2.61 12.76 -0.13
N HIS A 234 -3.56 12.90 -1.05
CA HIS A 234 -3.40 13.69 -2.26
C HIS A 234 -3.18 15.16 -1.95
N GLN A 235 -3.87 15.74 -0.96
CA GLN A 235 -3.61 17.12 -0.52
C GLN A 235 -2.18 17.31 0.00
N ILE A 236 -1.65 16.34 0.76
CA ILE A 236 -0.25 16.34 1.20
C ILE A 236 0.67 16.27 -0.01
N MET A 237 0.51 15.27 -0.88
CA MET A 237 1.36 15.06 -2.06
C MET A 237 1.31 16.22 -3.07
N ASP A 238 0.15 16.85 -3.25
CA ASP A 238 -0.02 18.04 -4.10
C ASP A 238 0.75 19.26 -3.57
N SER A 239 1.07 19.27 -2.28
CA SER A 239 1.88 20.32 -1.65
C SER A 239 3.38 20.01 -1.62
N VAL A 240 3.79 18.79 -1.98
CA VAL A 240 5.19 18.36 -1.91
C VAL A 240 6.02 19.10 -2.97
N LYS A 241 7.11 19.70 -2.53
CA LYS A 241 8.18 20.25 -3.35
C LYS A 241 9.49 19.59 -2.96
N LEU A 242 10.18 19.06 -3.96
CA LEU A 242 11.48 18.41 -3.81
C LEU A 242 12.46 19.11 -4.74
N GLU A 243 13.50 19.71 -4.17
CA GLU A 243 14.55 20.37 -4.93
C GLU A 243 15.89 19.70 -4.65
N LEU A 244 16.44 19.03 -5.67
CA LEU A 244 17.78 18.43 -5.58
C LEU A 244 18.85 19.52 -5.46
N CYS A 245 19.99 19.21 -4.82
CA CYS A 245 21.16 20.08 -4.91
C CYS A 245 21.72 20.14 -6.34
N GLU A 246 22.55 21.13 -6.65
CA GLU A 246 23.04 21.35 -8.01
C GLU A 246 23.86 20.16 -8.54
N GLU A 247 24.62 19.50 -7.66
CA GLU A 247 25.38 18.30 -8.01
C GLU A 247 24.45 17.15 -8.45
N MET A 248 23.37 16.91 -7.70
CA MET A 248 22.41 15.84 -8.02
C MET A 248 21.56 16.19 -9.25
N LYS A 249 21.23 17.47 -9.47
CA LYS A 249 20.58 17.93 -10.71
C LYS A 249 21.45 17.64 -11.93
N ALA A 250 22.73 18.04 -11.88
CA ALA A 250 23.66 17.83 -12.97
C ALA A 250 23.84 16.34 -13.30
N GLU A 251 23.94 15.48 -12.27
CA GLU A 251 24.07 14.04 -12.46
C GLU A 251 22.80 13.42 -13.05
N ARG A 252 21.62 13.80 -12.54
CA ARG A 252 20.33 13.39 -13.11
C ARG A 252 20.24 13.74 -14.59
N ASP A 253 20.57 14.98 -14.94
CA ASP A 253 20.44 15.47 -16.31
C ASP A 253 21.43 14.75 -17.24
N ARG A 254 22.65 14.47 -16.77
CA ARG A 254 23.62 13.65 -17.50
C ARG A 254 23.09 12.25 -17.81
N ILE A 255 22.51 11.55 -16.82
CA ILE A 255 21.98 10.19 -17.01
C ILE A 255 20.75 10.20 -17.93
N ARG A 256 19.82 11.14 -17.72
CA ARG A 256 18.61 11.28 -18.55
C ARG A 256 18.88 11.69 -19.99
N THR A 257 20.06 12.23 -20.29
CA THR A 257 20.47 12.54 -21.67
C THR A 257 20.96 11.28 -22.41
N ILE A 258 21.44 10.27 -21.67
CA ILE A 258 21.99 9.01 -22.22
C ILE A 258 20.87 8.00 -22.51
N GLU A 259 19.83 7.98 -21.68
CA GLU A 259 18.68 7.09 -21.84
C GLU A 259 17.38 7.89 -21.94
N PRO A 260 16.59 7.75 -23.03
CA PRO A 260 15.37 8.52 -23.17
C PRO A 260 14.43 8.27 -21.99
N SER A 261 13.96 9.37 -21.40
CA SER A 261 12.83 9.46 -20.44
C SER A 261 11.53 8.75 -20.87
N GLU A 262 11.52 8.06 -22.01
CA GLU A 262 10.42 7.30 -22.60
C GLU A 262 10.13 5.98 -21.87
N ARG A 263 11.09 5.43 -21.12
CA ARG A 263 10.87 4.23 -20.30
C ARG A 263 10.33 4.64 -18.93
N ARG A 264 9.05 4.96 -18.85
CA ARG A 264 8.32 5.10 -17.59
C ARG A 264 7.59 3.77 -17.30
N PRO A 265 8.30 2.72 -16.84
CA PRO A 265 7.65 1.43 -16.69
C PRO A 265 6.64 1.44 -15.56
N VAL A 266 5.63 0.61 -15.70
CA VAL A 266 4.62 0.38 -14.67
C VAL A 266 4.84 -0.99 -14.08
N ILE A 267 4.55 -1.11 -12.79
CA ILE A 267 4.62 -2.37 -12.07
C ILE A 267 3.21 -2.99 -12.12
N GLU A 268 3.11 -4.29 -12.40
CA GLU A 268 1.83 -5.00 -12.40
C GLU A 268 1.93 -6.36 -11.69
N PHE A 269 0.81 -6.82 -11.14
CA PHE A 269 0.66 -8.21 -10.71
C PHE A 269 0.48 -9.14 -11.93
N THR A 270 0.72 -10.43 -11.76
CA THR A 270 0.44 -11.43 -12.81
C THR A 270 -1.04 -11.87 -12.79
N PRO A 271 -1.60 -12.34 -13.91
CA PRO A 271 -2.96 -12.90 -13.93
C PRO A 271 -3.20 -14.01 -12.90
N GLU A 272 -2.17 -14.82 -12.62
CA GLU A 272 -2.21 -15.87 -11.60
C GLU A 272 -2.34 -15.29 -10.18
N GLN A 273 -1.62 -14.19 -9.88
CA GLN A 273 -1.75 -13.46 -8.62
C GLN A 273 -3.17 -12.93 -8.43
N LEU A 274 -3.78 -12.35 -9.48
CA LEU A 274 -5.17 -11.90 -9.41
C LEU A 274 -6.15 -13.04 -9.13
N LYS A 275 -5.97 -14.19 -9.79
CA LYS A 275 -6.81 -15.37 -9.57
C LYS A 275 -6.75 -15.86 -8.12
N VAL A 276 -5.56 -15.91 -7.54
CA VAL A 276 -5.41 -16.30 -6.12
C VAL A 276 -5.93 -15.22 -5.18
N ALA A 277 -5.71 -13.95 -5.47
CA ALA A 277 -6.25 -12.85 -4.68
C ALA A 277 -7.78 -12.88 -4.59
N LYS A 278 -8.47 -13.17 -5.69
CA LYS A 278 -9.92 -13.40 -5.71
C LYS A 278 -10.35 -14.50 -4.74
N HIS A 279 -9.66 -15.63 -4.79
CA HIS A 279 -9.95 -16.74 -3.89
C HIS A 279 -9.69 -16.36 -2.42
N VAL A 280 -8.52 -15.80 -2.12
CA VAL A 280 -8.12 -15.43 -0.76
C VAL A 280 -9.07 -14.41 -0.17
N LEU A 281 -9.40 -13.33 -0.90
CA LEU A 281 -10.32 -12.31 -0.43
C LEU A 281 -11.72 -12.89 -0.16
N TYR A 282 -12.21 -13.78 -1.03
CA TYR A 282 -13.48 -14.48 -0.84
C TYR A 282 -13.46 -15.33 0.43
N MET A 283 -12.42 -16.13 0.64
CA MET A 283 -12.30 -16.96 1.84
C MET A 283 -12.09 -16.13 3.11
N SER A 284 -11.32 -15.05 3.04
CA SER A 284 -11.12 -14.10 4.15
C SER A 284 -12.43 -13.40 4.54
N SER A 285 -13.41 -13.28 3.63
CA SER A 285 -14.74 -12.77 3.96
C SER A 285 -15.46 -13.58 5.05
N PHE A 286 -15.01 -14.84 5.27
CA PHE A 286 -15.51 -15.76 6.30
C PHE A 286 -14.88 -15.58 7.69
N ARG A 287 -13.71 -14.93 7.81
CA ARG A 287 -12.92 -14.93 9.05
C ARG A 287 -13.71 -14.24 10.17
N LYS A 288 -13.97 -15.00 11.26
CA LYS A 288 -14.61 -14.47 12.48
C LYS A 288 -13.63 -13.56 13.23
N PRO A 289 -14.12 -12.53 13.95
CA PRO A 289 -13.30 -11.82 14.93
C PRO A 289 -12.68 -12.80 15.94
N GLU A 290 -11.42 -12.61 16.30
CA GLU A 290 -10.69 -13.48 17.25
C GLU A 290 -11.31 -13.47 18.66
N ASP A 291 -12.07 -12.43 19.00
CA ASP A 291 -12.67 -12.22 20.32
C ASP A 291 -13.85 -13.16 20.67
N GLY A 292 -14.14 -14.16 19.84
CA GLY A 292 -15.19 -15.15 20.12
C GLY A 292 -16.59 -14.54 20.30
N ASP A 293 -16.81 -13.33 19.75
CA ASP A 293 -18.09 -12.64 19.87
C ASP A 293 -19.17 -13.39 19.07
N ASP A 294 -19.90 -14.24 19.79
CA ASP A 294 -20.99 -15.08 19.28
C ASP A 294 -22.17 -14.28 18.72
N ARG A 295 -22.13 -12.94 18.69
CA ARG A 295 -23.07 -12.13 17.90
C ARG A 295 -23.04 -12.43 16.40
N TRP A 296 -22.01 -13.13 15.93
CA TRP A 296 -21.85 -13.59 14.55
C TRP A 296 -21.95 -15.13 14.41
N SER A 297 -22.49 -15.82 15.44
CA SER A 297 -22.44 -17.30 15.58
C SER A 297 -23.47 -18.11 14.77
N SER A 298 -24.41 -17.48 14.04
CA SER A 298 -25.38 -18.24 13.24
C SER A 298 -24.93 -18.41 11.79
N GLY A 299 -24.28 -19.55 11.51
CA GLY A 299 -24.39 -20.28 10.25
C GLY A 299 -23.57 -19.81 9.05
N MET A 300 -23.51 -20.69 8.03
CA MET A 300 -22.96 -20.48 6.69
C MET A 300 -23.61 -19.32 5.89
N GLU A 301 -24.37 -18.41 6.51
CA GLU A 301 -25.19 -17.38 5.86
C GLU A 301 -24.44 -16.09 5.47
N ARG A 302 -23.10 -15.99 5.64
CA ARG A 302 -22.38 -14.71 5.45
C ARG A 302 -21.08 -14.76 4.65
N LEU A 303 -20.87 -15.77 3.79
CA LEU A 303 -19.93 -15.56 2.68
C LEU A 303 -20.46 -14.39 1.86
N ALA A 304 -19.62 -13.40 1.59
CA ALA A 304 -19.94 -12.48 0.50
C ALA A 304 -20.09 -13.34 -0.77
N PRO A 305 -21.13 -13.13 -1.60
CA PRO A 305 -21.26 -13.88 -2.84
C PRO A 305 -19.94 -13.83 -3.61
N SER A 306 -19.43 -14.98 -4.06
CA SER A 306 -18.14 -15.05 -4.76
C SER A 306 -18.12 -14.09 -5.95
N GLU A 307 -19.23 -13.97 -6.66
CA GLU A 307 -19.41 -13.07 -7.79
C GLU A 307 -19.26 -11.59 -7.37
N GLU A 308 -19.72 -11.20 -6.18
CA GLU A 308 -19.57 -9.84 -5.67
C GLU A 308 -18.12 -9.54 -5.28
N VAL A 309 -17.43 -10.49 -4.64
CA VAL A 309 -16.01 -10.34 -4.28
C VAL A 309 -15.12 -10.27 -5.52
N GLU A 310 -15.38 -11.14 -6.50
CA GLU A 310 -14.64 -11.13 -7.76
C GLU A 310 -14.88 -9.83 -8.54
N ALA A 311 -16.14 -9.38 -8.65
CA ALA A 311 -16.48 -8.13 -9.31
C ALA A 311 -15.86 -6.92 -8.61
N PHE A 312 -15.79 -6.94 -7.27
CA PHE A 312 -15.11 -5.92 -6.49
C PHE A 312 -13.63 -5.82 -6.88
N LEU A 313 -12.89 -6.94 -6.90
CA LEU A 313 -11.49 -6.93 -7.29
C LEU A 313 -11.30 -6.55 -8.76
N ASP A 314 -12.14 -7.06 -9.66
CA ASP A 314 -12.08 -6.71 -11.09
C ASP A 314 -12.29 -5.21 -11.33
N GLU A 315 -13.14 -4.56 -10.54
CA GLU A 315 -13.30 -3.10 -10.59
C GLU A 315 -12.12 -2.38 -9.93
N ARG A 316 -11.58 -2.93 -8.85
CA ARG A 316 -10.50 -2.29 -8.08
C ARG A 316 -9.18 -2.25 -8.83
N VAL A 317 -8.87 -3.28 -9.63
CA VAL A 317 -7.63 -3.40 -10.42
C VAL A 317 -7.67 -2.64 -11.74
N LYS A 318 -8.83 -2.10 -12.14
CA LYS A 318 -8.90 -1.23 -13.32
C LYS A 318 -8.02 -0.02 -13.11
N PHE A 319 -7.21 0.28 -14.12
CA PHE A 319 -6.31 1.42 -14.09
C PHE A 319 -7.07 2.74 -13.88
N LYS A 320 -6.65 3.51 -12.88
CA LYS A 320 -7.22 4.82 -12.53
C LYS A 320 -6.14 5.90 -12.66
N PRO A 321 -6.07 6.62 -13.78
CA PRO A 321 -5.05 7.64 -13.98
C PRO A 321 -5.25 8.80 -12.99
N LEU A 322 -4.17 9.18 -12.31
CA LEU A 322 -4.14 10.37 -11.47
C LEU A 322 -3.93 11.62 -12.34
N PRO A 323 -4.34 12.81 -11.86
CA PRO A 323 -3.97 14.07 -12.51
C PRO A 323 -2.45 14.17 -12.68
N GLY A 324 -1.98 14.61 -13.85
CA GLY A 324 -0.54 14.69 -14.17
C GLY A 324 0.11 13.32 -14.45
N SER A 325 -0.68 12.26 -14.64
CA SER A 325 -0.15 10.95 -15.04
C SER A 325 0.42 10.96 -16.44
N TYR A 326 1.52 10.23 -16.62
CA TYR A 326 2.11 9.95 -17.92
C TYR A 326 1.42 8.74 -18.57
N PRO A 327 1.52 8.60 -19.91
CA PRO A 327 1.16 7.36 -20.58
C PRO A 327 1.90 6.16 -19.97
N ARG A 328 1.23 5.01 -19.92
CA ARG A 328 1.81 3.76 -19.41
C ARG A 328 2.96 3.33 -20.33
N GLY A 329 4.12 3.03 -19.73
CA GLY A 329 5.27 2.45 -20.43
C GLY A 329 5.28 0.92 -20.40
N GLY A 330 6.49 0.33 -20.50
CA GLY A 330 6.67 -1.12 -20.40
C GLY A 330 6.28 -1.68 -19.01
N ILE A 331 5.90 -2.95 -18.96
CA ILE A 331 5.43 -3.60 -17.74
C ILE A 331 6.59 -4.35 -17.06
N ILE A 332 6.71 -4.19 -15.75
CA ILE A 332 7.53 -5.02 -14.86
C ILE A 332 6.57 -5.80 -13.97
N TYR A 333 6.56 -7.12 -14.09
CA TYR A 333 5.69 -7.96 -13.26
C TYR A 333 6.30 -8.21 -11.88
N ASN A 334 5.46 -8.15 -10.85
CA ASN A 334 5.72 -8.72 -9.54
C ASN A 334 5.99 -10.23 -9.66
N ARG A 335 7.13 -10.67 -9.14
CA ARG A 335 7.68 -12.01 -9.31
C ARG A 335 7.47 -12.91 -8.10
N VAL A 336 6.83 -12.43 -7.04
CA VAL A 336 6.56 -13.27 -5.87
C VAL A 336 5.72 -14.47 -6.31
N PRO A 337 6.25 -15.70 -6.16
CA PRO A 337 5.55 -16.88 -6.61
C PRO A 337 4.30 -17.07 -5.78
N VAL A 338 3.20 -17.33 -6.46
CA VAL A 338 1.95 -17.67 -5.81
C VAL A 338 1.98 -19.15 -5.49
N GLN A 339 1.89 -19.52 -4.22
CA GLN A 339 1.76 -20.93 -3.89
C GLN A 339 0.44 -21.45 -4.48
N PRO A 340 0.46 -22.59 -5.20
CA PRO A 340 -0.78 -23.20 -5.65
C PRO A 340 -1.61 -23.56 -4.41
N ILE A 341 -2.88 -23.15 -4.41
CA ILE A 341 -3.84 -23.58 -3.39
C ILE A 341 -4.07 -25.07 -3.64
N THR A 342 -3.24 -25.90 -3.00
CA THR A 342 -3.07 -27.31 -3.34
C THR A 342 -4.20 -28.18 -2.81
N LYS A 343 -5.13 -27.63 -2.02
CA LYS A 343 -6.22 -28.37 -1.38
C LYS A 343 -7.64 -28.03 -1.91
N LEU A 344 -7.78 -27.41 -3.09
CA LEU A 344 -9.06 -26.87 -3.57
C LEU A 344 -9.89 -27.74 -4.53
N VAL A 345 -9.33 -28.81 -5.13
CA VAL A 345 -10.09 -29.57 -6.14
C VAL A 345 -11.07 -30.57 -5.50
N ASP A 346 -10.87 -30.95 -4.23
CA ASP A 346 -11.67 -32.00 -3.57
C ASP A 346 -12.68 -31.49 -2.53
N SER A 347 -12.75 -30.17 -2.26
CA SER A 347 -13.55 -29.62 -1.16
C SER A 347 -14.72 -28.71 -1.56
N LEU A 348 -14.99 -28.54 -2.85
CA LEU A 348 -16.32 -28.07 -3.27
C LEU A 348 -17.34 -29.17 -2.94
N PRO A 349 -18.38 -28.92 -2.13
CA PRO A 349 -19.44 -29.91 -1.96
C PRO A 349 -20.11 -30.12 -3.31
N GLN A 350 -19.90 -31.28 -3.94
CA GLN A 350 -20.63 -31.73 -5.13
C GLN A 350 -22.13 -32.01 -4.85
N GLY A 351 -22.72 -31.33 -3.86
CA GLY A 351 -24.02 -31.67 -3.29
C GLY A 351 -24.95 -30.46 -3.15
N ALA A 352 -25.20 -29.71 -4.22
CA ALA A 352 -26.32 -28.77 -4.27
C ALA A 352 -26.89 -28.58 -5.69
N ILE A 353 -26.88 -29.62 -6.52
CA ILE A 353 -27.85 -29.73 -7.63
C ILE A 353 -28.89 -30.75 -7.20
N ALA A 354 -29.79 -30.33 -6.30
CA ALA A 354 -31.04 -31.04 -6.11
C ALA A 354 -31.86 -30.83 -7.39
N ARG A 355 -31.77 -31.80 -8.30
CA ARG A 355 -32.73 -31.97 -9.40
C ARG A 355 -34.13 -31.98 -8.77
N LYS A 356 -34.94 -30.96 -9.07
CA LYS A 356 -36.38 -31.03 -8.83
C LYS A 356 -36.93 -32.24 -9.59
N ALA A 357 -37.28 -33.28 -8.86
CA ALA A 357 -38.13 -34.34 -9.39
C ALA A 357 -39.51 -33.73 -9.69
N ILE A 358 -39.94 -33.88 -10.94
CA ILE A 358 -41.31 -33.59 -11.37
C ILE A 358 -42.15 -34.80 -10.94
N PRO A 359 -43.24 -34.65 -10.17
CA PRO A 359 -44.13 -35.76 -9.87
C PRO A 359 -45.02 -36.07 -11.09
N GLU A 360 -45.21 -37.36 -11.36
CA GLU A 360 -46.22 -37.91 -12.29
C GLU A 360 -47.65 -37.70 -11.79
#